data_AF-A0A2D7Z5C8-F1
#
_entry.id   AF-A0A2D7Z5C8-F1
#
_cell.length_a   1.000
_cell.length_b   1.000
_cell.length_c   1.000
_cell.angle_alpha   90.00
_cell.angle_beta   90.00
_cell.angle_gamma   90.00
#
_symmetry.space_group_name_H-M   'P 1'
#
loop_
_entity.id
_entity.type
_entity.pdbx_description
1 polymer ?
#
loop_
_entity_poly.entity_id
_entity_poly.type
_entity_poly.pdbx_seq_one_letter_code
_entity_poly.pdbx_strand_id
1 'polypeptide(L)'
;GPVRDLPALNSFFEHPGRAPRQTAALRATLAGLPAGQRVLLVSHYVNIADLTGQTTASGEILVARRGGDGTLAVTGRFVIAP
;
A
#
# COMPACT_ATOMS: atom_id res chain seq x y z
N GLY A 1 -9.13 -6.99 12.98
CA GLY A 1 -9.45 -8.04 12.00
C GLY A 1 -8.30 -9.03 11.94
N PRO A 2 -8.46 -10.20 11.30
CA PRO A 2 -7.37 -11.17 11.16
C PRO A 2 -6.25 -10.59 10.30
N VAL A 3 -5.00 -10.84 10.72
CA VAL A 3 -3.81 -10.50 9.93
C VAL A 3 -3.62 -11.57 8.87
N ARG A 4 -3.29 -11.16 7.65
CA ARG A 4 -2.97 -12.06 6.55
C ARG A 4 -1.72 -11.58 5.84
N ASP A 5 -0.77 -12.49 5.66
CA ASP A 5 0.44 -12.21 4.92
C ASP A 5 0.12 -11.92 3.44
N LEU A 6 0.80 -10.92 2.89
CA LEU A 6 0.72 -10.55 1.49
C LEU A 6 2.14 -10.30 0.98
N PRO A 7 2.77 -11.28 0.30
CA PRO A 7 4.16 -11.16 -0.15
C PRO A 7 4.44 -9.95 -1.06
N ALA A 8 3.42 -9.41 -1.72
CA ALA A 8 3.52 -8.18 -2.51
C ALA A 8 3.79 -6.91 -1.68
N LEU A 9 3.65 -6.97 -0.34
CA LEU A 9 4.01 -5.91 0.61
C LEU A 9 5.45 -6.05 1.15
N ASN A 10 6.17 -7.10 0.77
CA ASN A 10 7.57 -7.27 1.19
C ASN A 10 8.42 -6.15 0.58
N SER A 11 9.44 -5.71 1.33
CA SER A 11 10.36 -4.70 0.83
C SER A 11 11.05 -5.18 -0.45
N PHE A 12 11.16 -4.28 -1.42
CA PHE A 12 11.99 -4.46 -2.61
C PHE A 12 13.18 -3.49 -2.64
N PHE A 13 13.49 -2.81 -1.52
CA PHE A 13 14.56 -1.81 -1.47
C PHE A 13 15.90 -2.33 -2.01
N GLU A 14 16.28 -3.56 -1.63
CA GLU A 14 17.51 -4.22 -2.10
C GLU A 14 17.41 -4.74 -3.54
N HIS A 15 16.20 -4.81 -4.10
CA HIS A 15 15.92 -5.34 -5.44
C HIS A 15 14.92 -4.47 -6.21
N PRO A 16 15.27 -3.22 -6.57
CA PRO A 16 14.33 -2.28 -7.19
C PRO A 16 13.68 -2.79 -8.47
N GLY A 17 14.33 -3.68 -9.22
CA GLY A 17 13.75 -4.33 -10.40
C GLY A 17 12.49 -5.16 -10.12
N ARG A 18 12.19 -5.48 -8.85
CA ARG A 18 10.94 -6.17 -8.44
C ARG A 18 9.74 -5.22 -8.33
N ALA A 19 9.96 -3.91 -8.27
CA ALA A 19 8.92 -2.91 -8.06
C ALA A 19 7.73 -3.05 -9.01
N PRO A 20 7.89 -3.08 -10.36
CA PRO A 20 6.74 -3.13 -11.26
C PRO A 20 5.86 -4.37 -11.03
N ARG A 21 6.49 -5.53 -10.85
CA ARG A 21 5.78 -6.80 -10.62
C ARG A 21 5.05 -6.80 -9.28
N GLN A 22 5.70 -6.37 -8.20
CA GLN A 22 5.09 -6.36 -6.87
C GLN A 22 3.95 -5.34 -6.78
N THR A 23 4.14 -4.14 -7.32
CA THR A 23 3.12 -3.09 -7.33
C THR A 23 1.91 -3.50 -8.17
N ALA A 24 2.12 -4.17 -9.32
CA ALA A 24 1.02 -4.72 -10.11
C ALA A 24 0.25 -5.81 -9.36
N ALA A 25 0.94 -6.75 -8.69
CA ALA A 25 0.31 -7.79 -7.88
C ALA A 25 -0.49 -7.21 -6.69
N LEU A 26 0.02 -6.14 -6.08
CA LEU A 26 -0.67 -5.43 -5.01
C LEU A 26 -1.93 -4.73 -5.51
N ARG A 27 -1.88 -4.02 -6.65
CA ARG A 27 -3.06 -3.42 -7.29
C ARG A 27 -4.12 -4.48 -7.62
N ALA A 28 -3.72 -5.62 -8.20
CA ALA A 28 -4.64 -6.71 -8.50
C ALA A 28 -5.31 -7.27 -7.24
N THR A 29 -4.54 -7.43 -6.15
CA THR A 29 -5.08 -7.85 -4.84
C THR A 29 -6.11 -6.86 -4.32
N LEU A 30 -5.81 -5.55 -4.41
CA LEU A 30 -6.69 -4.48 -3.96
C LEU A 30 -7.97 -4.39 -4.81
N ALA A 31 -7.87 -4.56 -6.13
CA ALA A 31 -9.01 -4.59 -7.05
C ALA A 31 -9.96 -5.76 -6.74
N GLY A 32 -9.43 -6.91 -6.32
CA GLY A 32 -10.22 -8.08 -5.94
C GLY A 32 -10.94 -7.99 -4.59
N LEU A 33 -10.70 -6.94 -3.79
CA LEU A 33 -11.37 -6.77 -2.50
C LEU A 33 -12.81 -6.25 -2.68
N PRO A 34 -13.79 -6.83 -1.96
CA PRO A 34 -15.17 -6.33 -1.90
C PRO A 34 -15.27 -4.81 -1.76
N ALA A 35 -16.17 -4.21 -2.54
CA ALA A 35 -16.44 -2.78 -2.48
C ALA A 35 -16.80 -2.35 -1.04
N GLY A 36 -16.27 -1.22 -0.59
CA GLY A 36 -16.46 -0.73 0.79
C GLY A 36 -15.65 -1.44 1.87
N GLN A 37 -14.99 -2.56 1.58
CA GLN A 37 -14.10 -3.21 2.55
C GLN A 37 -12.90 -2.31 2.85
N ARG A 38 -12.70 -1.98 4.12
CA ARG A 38 -11.54 -1.24 4.62
C ARG A 38 -10.42 -2.23 4.95
N VAL A 39 -9.20 -1.91 4.56
CA VAL A 39 -7.99 -2.69 4.85
C VAL A 39 -6.89 -1.76 5.35
N LEU A 40 -6.07 -2.27 6.27
CA LEU A 40 -4.82 -1.63 6.69
C LEU A 40 -3.68 -2.40 6.02
N LEU A 41 -2.88 -1.71 5.22
CA LEU A 41 -1.66 -2.25 4.63
C LEU A 41 -0.49 -1.78 5.48
N VAL A 42 0.36 -2.70 5.92
CA VAL A 42 1.58 -2.40 6.68
C VAL A 42 2.75 -2.85 5.83
N SER A 43 3.65 -1.93 5.48
CA SER A 43 4.75 -2.16 4.55
C SER A 43 5.82 -1.08 4.71
N HIS A 44 6.72 -0.97 3.74
CA HIS A 44 7.88 -0.08 3.74
C HIS A 44 7.62 1.15 2.85
N TYR A 45 8.44 2.19 3.04
CA TYR A 45 8.28 3.44 2.29
C TYR A 45 8.36 3.23 0.76
N VAL A 46 9.18 2.28 0.28
CA VAL A 46 9.32 1.97 -1.15
C VAL A 46 8.02 1.45 -1.76
N ASN A 47 7.32 0.54 -1.05
CA ASN A 47 6.03 0.02 -1.49
C ASN A 47 4.96 1.11 -1.48
N ILE A 48 4.97 1.97 -0.45
CA ILE A 48 4.00 3.07 -0.33
C ILE A 48 4.20 4.09 -1.47
N ALA A 49 5.45 4.46 -1.74
CA ALA A 49 5.81 5.39 -2.81
C ALA A 49 5.34 4.89 -4.17
N ASP A 50 5.63 3.65 -4.54
CA ASP A 50 5.23 3.09 -5.84
C ASP A 50 3.72 2.87 -5.96
N LEU A 51 3.05 2.51 -4.87
CA LEU A 51 1.62 2.27 -4.89
C LEU A 51 0.80 3.57 -4.98
N THR A 52 1.23 4.61 -4.26
CA THR A 52 0.46 5.85 -4.05
C THR A 52 1.01 7.07 -4.77
N GLY A 53 2.25 7.02 -5.27
CA GLY A 53 2.97 8.18 -5.79
C GLY A 53 3.42 9.17 -4.70
N GLN A 54 3.30 8.82 -3.42
CA GLN A 54 3.62 9.70 -2.30
C GLN A 54 4.64 9.06 -1.35
N THR A 55 5.54 9.88 -0.82
CA THR A 55 6.48 9.48 0.22
C THR A 55 5.85 9.58 1.61
N THR A 56 6.40 8.86 2.58
CA THR A 56 5.97 8.85 3.98
C THR A 56 7.15 8.96 4.94
N ALA A 57 6.94 9.61 6.08
CA ALA A 57 7.84 9.53 7.22
C ALA A 57 7.67 8.21 7.99
N SER A 58 8.62 7.91 8.90
CA SER A 58 8.44 6.81 9.85
C SER A 58 7.27 7.11 10.78
N GLY A 59 6.43 6.11 11.06
CA GLY A 59 5.24 6.27 11.91
C GLY A 59 4.07 7.02 11.25
N GLU A 60 4.14 7.29 9.95
CA GLU A 60 3.07 7.97 9.21
C GLU A 60 2.11 6.98 8.52
N ILE A 61 0.81 7.29 8.55
CA ILE A 61 -0.24 6.57 7.83
C ILE A 61 -0.80 7.46 6.72
N LEU A 62 -0.86 6.92 5.51
CA LEU A 62 -1.68 7.48 4.42
C LEU A 62 -3.07 6.86 4.43
N VAL A 63 -4.10 7.70 4.41
CA VAL A 63 -5.49 7.26 4.18
C VAL A 63 -5.80 7.50 2.72
N ALA A 64 -6.28 6.47 2.04
CA ALA A 64 -6.59 6.54 0.62
C ALA A 64 -7.95 5.91 0.31
N ARG A 65 -8.61 6.48 -0.70
CA ARG A 65 -9.77 5.87 -1.35
C ARG A 65 -9.27 4.89 -2.41
N ARG A 66 -9.76 3.65 -2.34
CA ARG A 66 -9.47 2.60 -3.32
C ARG A 66 -10.39 2.74 -4.54
N GLY A 67 -9.79 2.78 -5.73
CA GLY A 67 -10.48 2.64 -7.03
C GLY A 67 -10.77 1.18 -7.38
N GLY A 68 -11.66 0.95 -8.35
CA GLY A 68 -12.04 -0.41 -8.79
C GLY A 68 -10.90 -1.22 -9.41
N ASP A 69 -9.87 -0.55 -9.92
CA ASP A 69 -8.65 -1.13 -10.49
C ASP A 69 -7.52 -1.32 -9.46
N GLY A 70 -7.81 -1.08 -8.18
CA GLY A 70 -6.83 -1.16 -7.10
C GLY A 70 -5.89 0.04 -7.01
N THR A 71 -6.15 1.12 -7.77
CA THR A 71 -5.48 2.41 -7.54
C THR A 71 -5.89 3.02 -6.21
N LEU A 72 -4.99 3.81 -5.62
CA LEU A 72 -5.20 4.51 -4.36
C LEU A 72 -5.13 6.01 -4.60
N ALA A 73 -6.22 6.70 -4.34
CA ALA A 73 -6.26 8.16 -4.27
C ALA A 73 -6.11 8.57 -2.80
N VAL A 74 -4.95 9.07 -2.41
CA VAL A 74 -4.68 9.52 -1.04
C VAL A 74 -5.59 10.71 -0.69
N THR A 75 -6.29 10.62 0.43
CA THR A 75 -7.25 11.61 0.93
C THR A 75 -6.83 12.24 2.25
N GLY A 76 -5.82 11.69 2.93
CA GLY A 76 -5.35 12.21 4.21
C GLY A 76 -4.06 11.55 4.68
N ARG A 77 -3.43 12.16 5.67
CA ARG A 77 -2.16 11.74 6.26
C ARG A 77 -2.21 11.95 7.77
N PHE A 78 -1.69 10.99 8.53
CA PHE A 78 -1.67 11.04 9.99
C PHE A 78 -0.30 10.60 10.49
N VAL A 79 0.34 11.41 11.33
CA VAL A 79 1.57 11.05 12.02
C VAL A 79 1.20 10.48 13.38
N ILE A 80 1.73 9.29 13.69
CA ILE A 80 1.65 8.73 15.04
C ILE A 80 2.91 9.17 15.77
N ALA A 81 2.77 10.17 16.63
CA ALA A 81 3.82 10.55 17.56
C ALA A 81 3.95 9.47 18.67
N PRO A 82 5.18 9.24 19.18
CA PRO A 82 5.41 8.34 20.32
C PRO A 82 4.73 8.84 21.62
#